data_AF-A0A2V6KEQ2-F1
#
_entry.id   AF-A0A2V6KEQ2-F1
#
_cell.length_a   1.000
_cell.length_b   1.000
_cell.length_c   1.000
_cell.angle_alpha   90.00
_cell.angle_beta   90.00
_cell.angle_gamma   90.00
#
_symmetry.space_group_name_H-M   'P 1'
#
loop_
_entity.id
_entity.type
_entity.pdbx_description
1 polymer ?
#
loop_
_entity_poly.entity_id
_entity_poly.type
_entity_poly.pdbx_seq_one_letter_code
_entity_poly.pdbx_strand_id
1 'polypeptide(L)'
;MQTPEITAYLKTYCGWSAGVRAVLAKYNLPHTEKDIIQNPAFRWEMETKSGQPLSPCVEINGHMLADVSGEEVERYLIDNKLVQPSDAATDVPTNAACATEQHEGVVKLNL
;
A
#
# COMPACT_ATOMS: atom_id res chain seq x y z
N MET A 1 13.42 -11.67 15.59
CA MET A 1 12.28 -10.88 15.09
C MET A 1 12.08 -11.32 13.64
N GLN A 2 10.89 -11.83 13.29
CA GLN A 2 10.61 -12.22 11.91
C GLN A 2 10.42 -10.95 11.10
N THR A 3 11.35 -10.70 10.19
CA THR A 3 11.22 -9.62 9.22
C THR A 3 10.12 -10.01 8.23
N PRO A 4 9.01 -9.27 8.13
CA PRO A 4 7.98 -9.60 7.17
C PRO A 4 8.50 -9.43 5.74
N GLU A 5 8.18 -10.39 4.87
CA GLU A 5 8.38 -10.20 3.43
C GLU A 5 7.26 -9.32 2.90
N ILE A 6 7.62 -8.08 2.56
CA ILE A 6 6.69 -7.08 2.02
C ILE A 6 7.10 -6.79 0.59
N THR A 7 6.18 -6.94 -0.35
CA THR A 7 6.35 -6.50 -1.75
C THR A 7 5.27 -5.50 -2.08
N ALA A 8 5.64 -4.24 -2.28
CA ALA A 8 4.73 -3.16 -2.61
C ALA A 8 4.78 -2.87 -4.12
N TYR A 9 3.67 -3.12 -4.81
CA TYR A 9 3.44 -2.76 -6.20
C TYR A 9 2.88 -1.34 -6.24
N LEU A 10 3.75 -0.39 -6.56
CA LEU A 10 3.46 1.03 -6.46
C LEU A 10 3.54 1.70 -7.83
N LYS A 11 2.82 2.82 -7.96
CA LYS A 11 2.96 3.72 -9.11
C LYS A 11 3.88 4.87 -8.71
N THR A 12 4.79 5.26 -9.60
CA THR A 12 5.71 6.40 -9.37
C THR A 12 4.95 7.70 -9.04
N TYR A 13 3.79 7.91 -9.67
CA TYR A 13 2.97 9.12 -9.55
C TYR A 13 1.55 8.79 -9.05
N CYS A 14 1.43 8.37 -7.79
CA CYS A 14 0.12 8.13 -7.16
C CYS A 14 0.16 8.50 -5.67
N GLY A 15 -0.84 9.26 -5.21
CA GLY A 15 -0.93 9.71 -3.82
C GLY A 15 -1.01 8.56 -2.81
N TRP A 16 -1.76 7.51 -3.13
CA TRP A 16 -1.86 6.33 -2.27
C TRP A 16 -0.57 5.52 -2.24
N SER A 17 0.16 5.45 -3.34
CA SER A 17 1.48 4.83 -3.37
C SER A 17 2.47 5.58 -2.47
N ALA A 18 2.41 6.92 -2.47
CA ALA A 18 3.21 7.74 -1.57
C ALA A 18 2.85 7.48 -0.09
N GLY A 19 1.56 7.31 0.22
CA GLY A 19 1.11 6.94 1.56
C GLY A 19 1.67 5.60 2.05
N VAL A 20 1.67 4.57 1.20
CA VAL A 20 2.27 3.26 1.53
C VAL A 20 3.78 3.39 1.78
N ARG A 21 4.52 4.11 0.91
CA ARG A 21 5.97 4.34 1.12
C ARG A 21 6.26 5.01 2.45
N ALA A 22 5.43 5.99 2.84
CA ALA A 22 5.63 6.73 4.08
C ALA A 22 5.44 5.87 5.32
N VAL A 23 4.44 4.99 5.33
CA VAL A 23 4.25 4.02 6.42
C VAL A 23 5.42 3.04 6.48
N LEU A 24 5.79 2.45 5.35
CA LEU A 24 6.90 1.50 5.32
C LEU A 24 8.22 2.16 5.76
N ALA A 25 8.47 3.41 5.36
CA ALA A 25 9.61 4.19 5.80
C ALA A 25 9.56 4.56 7.29
N LYS A 26 8.38 4.93 7.82
CA LYS A 26 8.15 5.24 9.24
C LYS A 26 8.58 4.09 10.15
N TYR A 27 8.24 2.85 9.79
CA TYR A 27 8.64 1.66 10.54
C TYR A 27 10.00 1.08 10.12
N ASN A 28 10.70 1.73 9.18
CA ASN A 28 11.95 1.27 8.59
C ASN A 28 11.88 -0.22 8.14
N LEU A 29 10.74 -0.61 7.59
CA LEU A 29 10.51 -1.98 7.18
C LEU A 29 11.19 -2.26 5.84
N PRO A 30 11.97 -3.34 5.71
CA PRO A 30 12.48 -3.76 4.42
C PRO A 30 11.30 -4.22 3.58
N HIS A 31 11.13 -3.58 2.43
CA HIS A 31 10.10 -3.90 1.46
C HIS A 31 10.67 -3.84 0.06
N THR A 32 10.16 -4.72 -0.79
CA THR A 32 10.49 -4.72 -2.22
C THR A 32 9.52 -3.80 -2.92
N GLU A 33 9.99 -2.64 -3.35
CA GLU A 33 9.21 -1.76 -4.20
C GLU A 33 9.29 -2.22 -5.65
N LYS A 34 8.14 -2.53 -6.24
CA LYS A 34 7.99 -2.86 -7.65
C LYS A 34 7.19 -1.77 -8.32
N ASP A 35 7.88 -0.95 -9.11
CA ASP A 35 7.23 0.14 -9.83
C ASP A 35 6.56 -0.39 -11.11
N ILE A 36 5.23 -0.42 -11.10
CA ILE A 36 4.43 -0.94 -12.22
C ILE A 36 4.35 0.03 -13.40
N ILE A 37 4.76 1.29 -13.22
CA ILE A 37 4.85 2.29 -14.29
C ILE A 37 6.17 2.14 -15.03
N GLN A 38 7.26 1.88 -14.31
CA GLN A 38 8.58 1.66 -14.91
C GLN A 38 8.68 0.32 -15.64
N ASN A 39 8.04 -0.74 -15.12
CA ASN A 39 8.14 -2.07 -15.72
C ASN A 39 6.76 -2.73 -15.86
N PRO A 40 6.26 -2.93 -17.11
CA PRO A 40 4.97 -3.55 -17.35
C PRO A 40 4.90 -5.02 -16.91
N ALA A 41 6.05 -5.70 -16.76
CA ALA A 41 6.08 -7.06 -16.23
C ALA A 41 5.61 -7.11 -14.76
N PHE A 42 5.94 -6.10 -13.95
CA PHE A 42 5.47 -6.02 -12.56
C PHE A 42 3.99 -5.72 -12.49
N ARG A 43 3.48 -4.93 -13.44
CA ARG A 43 2.04 -4.70 -13.58
C ARG A 43 1.31 -6.01 -13.83
N TRP A 44 1.78 -6.82 -14.78
CA TRP A 44 1.19 -8.13 -15.07
C TRP A 44 1.25 -9.08 -13.88
N GLU A 45 2.38 -9.12 -13.18
CA GLU A 45 2.55 -9.93 -11.97
C GLU A 45 1.57 -9.50 -10.87
N MET A 46 1.45 -8.19 -10.64
CA MET A 46 0.45 -7.62 -9.73
C MET A 46 -0.96 -8.01 -10.15
N GLU A 47 -1.34 -7.83 -11.41
CA GLU A 47 -2.67 -8.18 -11.93
C GLU A 47 -2.98 -9.67 -11.74
N THR A 48 -1.99 -10.53 -11.95
CA THR A 48 -2.11 -11.98 -11.77
C THR A 48 -2.29 -12.37 -10.30
N LYS A 49 -1.50 -11.77 -9.40
CA LYS A 49 -1.55 -12.06 -7.95
C LYS A 49 -2.77 -11.45 -7.28
N SER A 50 -3.09 -10.21 -7.66
CA SER A 50 -4.15 -9.39 -7.08
C SER A 50 -5.52 -9.67 -7.66
N GLY A 51 -5.59 -10.21 -8.88
CA GLY A 51 -6.83 -10.35 -9.64
C GLY A 51 -7.41 -9.03 -10.15
N GLN A 52 -6.71 -7.89 -9.97
CA GLN A 52 -7.20 -6.58 -10.36
C GLN A 52 -6.09 -5.65 -10.89
N PRO A 53 -6.43 -4.69 -11.78
CA PRO A 53 -5.50 -3.71 -12.34
C PRO A 53 -5.30 -2.47 -11.46
N LEU A 54 -5.97 -2.41 -10.30
CA LEU A 54 -5.88 -1.30 -9.36
C LEU A 54 -4.56 -1.35 -8.60
N SER A 55 -4.08 -0.18 -8.18
CA SER A 55 -2.86 0.00 -7.40
C SER A 55 -3.08 1.19 -6.48
N PRO A 56 -2.58 1.15 -5.22
CA PRO A 56 -1.51 0.30 -4.72
C PRO A 56 -1.93 -1.15 -4.37
N CYS A 57 -1.02 -2.10 -4.59
CA CYS A 57 -1.15 -3.45 -4.05
C CYS A 57 0.09 -3.82 -3.23
N VAL A 58 -0.09 -4.45 -2.08
CA VAL A 58 1.01 -4.84 -1.19
C VAL A 58 0.86 -6.30 -0.80
N GLU A 59 1.86 -7.11 -1.09
CA GLU A 59 1.93 -8.50 -0.65
C GLU A 59 2.72 -8.57 0.66
N ILE A 60 2.13 -9.13 1.72
CA ILE A 60 2.74 -9.25 3.04
C ILE A 60 2.70 -10.72 3.46
N ASN A 61 3.87 -11.37 3.62
CA ASN A 61 3.97 -12.82 3.95
C ASN A 61 3.13 -13.71 3.01
N GLY A 62 3.06 -13.37 1.72
CA GLY A 62 2.24 -14.08 0.74
C GLY A 62 0.75 -13.75 0.77
N HIS A 63 0.29 -12.86 1.65
CA HIS A 63 -1.06 -12.31 1.64
C HIS A 63 -1.11 -11.04 0.78
N MET A 64 -1.84 -11.09 -0.33
CA MET A 64 -1.98 -9.97 -1.25
C MET A 64 -3.06 -8.99 -0.78
N LEU A 65 -2.68 -7.78 -0.41
CA LEU A 65 -3.57 -6.67 -0.11
C LEU A 65 -3.71 -5.79 -1.34
N ALA A 66 -4.85 -5.91 -2.00
CA ALA A 66 -5.17 -5.17 -3.21
C ALA A 66 -5.98 -3.91 -2.86
N ASP A 67 -5.72 -2.79 -3.55
CA ASP A 67 -6.45 -1.53 -3.33
C ASP A 67 -6.41 -1.03 -1.87
N VAL A 68 -5.19 -0.94 -1.33
CA VAL A 68 -4.99 -0.49 0.05
C VAL A 68 -4.25 0.84 0.12
N SER A 69 -4.63 1.65 1.11
CA SER A 69 -3.93 2.88 1.46
C SER A 69 -2.82 2.60 2.49
N GLY A 70 -1.96 3.59 2.75
CA GLY A 70 -0.88 3.43 3.74
C GLY A 70 -1.42 3.09 5.13
N GLU A 71 -2.55 3.67 5.52
CA GLU A 71 -3.18 3.43 6.82
C GLU A 71 -3.64 1.97 6.97
N GLU A 72 -4.27 1.40 5.93
CA GLU A 72 -4.69 -0.01 5.94
C GLU A 72 -3.49 -0.96 6.02
N VAL A 73 -2.39 -0.65 5.32
CA VAL A 73 -1.14 -1.42 5.42
C VAL A 73 -0.58 -1.34 6.84
N GLU A 74 -0.56 -0.16 7.46
CA GLU A 74 -0.14 0.02 8.86
C GLU A 74 -0.99 -0.83 9.81
N ARG A 75 -2.31 -0.76 9.65
CA ARG A 75 -3.28 -1.52 10.44
C ARG A 75 -3.01 -3.01 10.36
N TYR A 76 -2.81 -3.53 9.14
CA TYR A 76 -2.51 -4.94 8.92
C TYR A 76 -1.20 -5.36 9.58
N LEU A 77 -0.15 -4.54 9.48
CA LEU A 77 1.14 -4.82 10.12
C LEU A 77 1.03 -4.87 11.65
N ILE A 78 0.22 -3.99 12.25
CA ILE A 78 -0.03 -3.98 13.70
C ILE A 78 -0.84 -5.21 14.12
N ASP A 79 -1.91 -5.53 13.38
CA ASP A 79 -2.79 -6.66 13.66
C ASP A 79 -2.02 -8.00 13.62
N ASN A 80 -1.17 -8.16 12.61
CA ASN A 80 -0.28 -9.32 12.45
C ASN A 80 0.94 -9.28 13.38
N LYS A 81 1.03 -8.29 14.30
CA LYS A 81 2.13 -8.10 15.26
C LYS A 81 3.51 -8.01 14.60
N LEU A 82 3.57 -7.52 13.36
CA LEU A 82 4.79 -7.30 12.59
C LEU A 82 5.48 -5.99 12.99
N VAL A 83 4.70 -4.99 13.38
CA VAL A 83 5.18 -3.71 13.94
C VAL A 83 4.47 -3.38 15.24
N GLN A 84 5.06 -2.50 16.04
CA GLN A 84 4.38 -1.94 17.20
C GLN A 84 3.55 -0.71 16.81
N PRO A 85 2.31 -0.59 17.32
CA PRO A 85 1.50 0.59 17.08
C PRO A 85 2.26 1.82 17.54
N SER A 86 2.53 2.73 16.62
CA SER A 86 3.25 3.98 16.91
C SER A 86 2.37 5.16 16.54
N ASP A 87 2.12 6.02 17.52
CA ASP A 87 1.43 7.32 17.36
C ASP A 87 2.25 8.34 16.56
N ALA A 88 3.43 7.95 16.08
CA ALA A 88 4.27 8.79 15.25
C ALA A 88 3.50 9.22 13.99
N ALA A 89 3.24 10.52 13.85
CA ALA A 89 2.60 11.08 12.67
C ALA A 89 3.47 10.79 11.43
N THR A 90 2.86 10.29 10.34
CA THR A 90 3.53 10.26 9.04
C THR A 90 3.58 11.68 8.48
N ASP A 91 4.75 12.07 7.94
CA ASP A 91 4.99 13.41 7.38
C ASP A 91 4.10 13.72 6.15
N VAL A 92 3.53 12.68 5.54
CA VAL A 92 2.63 12.77 4.38
C VAL A 92 1.28 12.12 4.65
N PRO A 93 0.21 12.58 3.98
CA PRO A 93 -1.10 11.95 4.08
C PRO A 93 -1.07 10.52 3.53
N THR A 94 -1.26 9.54 4.41
CA THR A 94 -1.26 8.10 4.09
C THR A 94 -2.51 7.65 3.33
N ASN A 95 -3.54 8.49 3.33
CA ASN A 95 -4.82 8.31 2.62
C ASN A 95 -5.12 9.45 1.64
N ALA A 96 -4.11 9.96 0.93
CA ALA A 96 -4.34 10.94 -0.14
C ALA A 96 -4.52 10.23 -1.49
N ALA A 97 -5.72 10.30 -2.08
CA ALA A 97 -5.93 9.82 -3.43
C ALA A 97 -5.10 10.62 -4.45
N CYS A 98 -4.78 9.99 -5.59
CA CYS A 98 -4.17 10.70 -6.71
C CYS A 98 -5.16 11.74 -7.25
N ALA A 99 -4.69 12.94 -7.63
CA ALA A 99 -5.56 14.04 -8.08
C ALA A 99 -6.47 13.69 -9.28
N THR A 100 -6.17 12.60 -10.01
CA THR A 100 -6.92 12.12 -11.17
C THR A 100 -7.65 10.79 -10.93
N GLU A 101 -7.40 10.09 -9.83
CA GLU A 101 -8.08 8.83 -9.52
C GLU A 101 -9.12 9.09 -8.41
N GLN A 102 -10.35 9.43 -8.83
CA GLN A 102 -11.54 9.30 -8.00
C GLN A 102 -11.75 7.82 -7.74
N HIS A 103 -11.24 7.29 -6.63
CA HIS A 103 -11.76 6.02 -6.15
C HIS A 103 -13.16 6.28 -5.61
N GLU A 104 -14.17 5.71 -6.26
CA GLU A 104 -15.52 5.58 -5.74
C GLU A 104 -15.50 4.68 -4.49
N GLY A 105 -14.96 5.21 -3.39
CA GLY A 105 -14.78 4.52 -2.12
C GLY A 105 -15.35 5.27 -0.92
N VAL A 106 -16.06 6.38 -1.17
CA VAL A 106 -16.89 7.02 -0.14
C VAL A 106 -18.24 7.38 -0.75
N VAL A 107 -19.06 6.36 -1.04
CA VAL A 107 -20.51 6.57 -1.02
C VAL A 107 -20.88 6.79 0.44
N LYS A 108 -20.74 8.04 0.90
CA LYS A 108 -21.43 8.51 2.11
C LYS A 108 -22.92 8.43 1.77
N LEU A 109 -23.51 7.28 2.06
CA LEU A 109 -24.95 7.10 2.14
C LEU A 109 -25.41 7.89 3.36
N ASN A 110 -25.64 9.19 3.17
CA ASN A 110 -26.42 9.97 4.12
C ASN A 110 -27.82 10.09 3.55
N LEU A 111 -28.77 9.50 4.30
CA LEU A 111 -30.22 9.44 4.09
C LEU A 111 -30.85 10.70 3.46
#